data_AF-A0A9P8GRD2-F1
#
_entry.id   AF-A0A9P8GRD2-F1
#
_cell.length_a   1.000
_cell.length_b   1.000
_cell.length_c   1.000
_cell.angle_alpha   90.00
_cell.angle_beta   90.00
_cell.angle_gamma   90.00
#
_symmetry.space_group_name_H-M   'P 1'
#
loop_
_entity.id
_entity.type
_entity.pdbx_description
1 polymer ?
#
loop_
_entity_poly.entity_id
_entity_poly.type
_entity_poly.pdbx_seq_one_letter_code
_entity_poly.pdbx_strand_id
1 'polypeptide(L)'
;MNAISSLDAAFAMLQELCRLLGINQAMSTAWHPQTNGQDENTNQQMEQYLRAFVNFTQSDWVNWLPLAEFALNNRDSESTGMSPFFADCGRNMRTAISTAPAPEAGNVPAPARVARAEADQFAEDMRRLHSQLNDELTLIQAQRAERDKT
;
A
#
# COMPACT_ATOMS: atom_id res chain seq x y z
N MET A 1 -5.94 36.86 -2.60
CA MET A 1 -6.47 35.48 -2.48
C MET A 1 -5.39 34.68 -1.80
N ASN A 2 -5.57 34.32 -0.53
CA ASN A 2 -4.52 33.71 0.29
C ASN A 2 -4.63 32.19 0.22
N ALA A 3 -3.51 31.47 0.08
CA ALA A 3 -3.46 30.01 -0.06
C ALA A 3 -4.23 29.23 1.04
N ILE A 4 -4.40 29.83 2.21
CA ILE A 4 -5.16 29.27 3.34
C ILE A 4 -6.64 29.06 2.95
N SER A 5 -7.26 29.99 2.22
CA SER A 5 -8.67 29.85 1.81
C SER A 5 -8.89 28.81 0.71
N SER A 6 -7.86 28.48 -0.09
CA SER A 6 -8.00 27.42 -1.12
C SER A 6 -7.82 26.02 -0.55
N LEU A 7 -7.01 25.87 0.50
CA LEU A 7 -6.88 24.62 1.26
C LEU A 7 -8.18 24.30 2.01
N ASP A 8 -8.80 25.29 2.65
CA ASP A 8 -10.10 25.11 3.32
C ASP A 8 -11.20 24.71 2.33
N ALA A 9 -11.20 25.29 1.13
CA ALA A 9 -12.15 24.95 0.08
C ALA A 9 -11.95 23.52 -0.47
N ALA A 10 -10.69 23.12 -0.69
CA ALA A 10 -10.37 21.76 -1.13
C ALA A 10 -10.74 20.72 -0.07
N PHE A 11 -10.50 21.04 1.21
CA PHE A 11 -10.88 20.21 2.34
C PHE A 11 -12.40 20.05 2.44
N ALA A 12 -13.16 21.13 2.34
CA ALA A 12 -14.62 21.10 2.33
C ALA A 12 -15.19 20.28 1.16
N MET A 13 -14.59 20.40 -0.03
CA MET A 13 -14.99 19.61 -1.20
C MET A 13 -14.76 18.11 -0.97
N LEU A 14 -13.62 17.75 -0.36
CA LEU A 14 -13.29 16.37 -0.04
C LEU A 14 -14.22 15.79 1.02
N GLN A 15 -14.59 16.56 2.05
CA GLN A 15 -15.59 16.16 3.05
C GLN A 15 -16.93 15.83 2.41
N GLU A 16 -17.42 16.70 1.51
CA GLU A 16 -18.70 16.48 0.86
C GLU A 16 -18.66 15.28 -0.09
N LEU A 17 -17.55 15.09 -0.81
CA LEU A 17 -17.34 13.92 -1.65
C LEU A 17 -17.38 12.63 -0.83
N CYS A 18 -16.66 12.56 0.29
CA CYS A 18 -16.68 11.38 1.16
C CYS A 18 -18.06 11.14 1.77
N ARG A 19 -18.81 12.19 2.13
CA ARG A 19 -20.19 12.07 2.59
C ARG A 19 -21.09 11.44 1.53
N LEU A 20 -20.96 11.86 0.26
CA LEU A 20 -21.73 11.31 -0.85
C LEU A 20 -21.35 9.85 -1.16
N LEU A 21 -20.08 9.50 -1.00
CA LEU A 21 -19.58 8.13 -1.19
C LEU A 21 -19.80 7.22 0.02
N GLY A 22 -20.35 7.73 1.13
CA GLY A 22 -20.54 6.97 2.37
C GLY A 22 -19.22 6.62 3.08
N ILE A 23 -18.14 7.33 2.79
CA ILE A 23 -16.82 7.12 3.38
C ILE A 23 -16.77 7.87 4.71
N ASN A 24 -16.55 7.14 5.81
CA ASN A 24 -16.42 7.74 7.13
C ASN A 24 -14.99 8.26 7.31
N GLN A 25 -14.81 9.58 7.29
CA GLN A 25 -13.49 10.19 7.45
C GLN A 25 -13.07 10.18 8.93
N ALA A 26 -12.06 9.36 9.26
CA ALA A 26 -11.35 9.50 10.51
C ALA A 26 -10.41 10.71 10.42
N MET A 27 -10.81 11.84 10.98
CA MET A 27 -9.96 13.03 11.08
C MET A 27 -8.81 12.73 12.05
N SER A 28 -7.64 12.37 11.52
CA SER A 28 -6.41 12.36 12.33
C SER A 28 -6.14 13.80 12.74
N THR A 29 -6.15 14.08 14.04
CA THR A 29 -5.65 15.35 14.55
C THR A 29 -4.15 15.44 14.25
N ALA A 30 -3.63 16.66 14.10
CA ALA A 30 -2.22 16.93 13.74
C ALA A 30 -1.17 16.34 14.71
N TRP A 31 -1.59 15.65 15.77
CA TRP A 31 -0.76 15.12 16.84
C TRP A 31 -1.17 13.69 17.24
N HIS A 32 -1.45 12.80 16.27
CA HIS A 32 -1.62 11.37 16.54
C HIS A 32 -0.58 10.52 15.78
N PRO A 33 0.65 10.36 16.34
CA PRO A 33 1.74 9.61 15.71
C PRO A 33 1.38 8.15 15.41
N GLN A 34 0.46 7.60 16.19
CA GLN A 34 0.09 6.19 16.15
C GLN A 34 -0.73 5.81 14.91
N THR A 35 -1.49 6.75 14.34
CA THR A 35 -2.35 6.50 13.17
C THR A 35 -1.64 6.89 11.88
N ASN A 36 -0.87 7.99 11.89
CA ASN A 36 -0.22 8.52 10.69
C ASN A 36 1.20 7.99 10.45
N GLY A 37 1.80 7.28 11.41
CA GLY A 37 3.22 6.89 11.33
C GLY A 37 3.55 5.85 10.26
N GLN A 38 2.60 4.97 9.90
CA GLN A 38 2.78 4.02 8.78
C GLN A 38 2.79 4.75 7.44
N ASP A 39 1.82 5.65 7.23
CA ASP A 39 1.72 6.47 6.02
C ASP A 39 2.91 7.44 5.91
N GLU A 40 3.33 8.04 7.03
CA GLU A 40 4.50 8.91 7.09
C GLU A 40 5.79 8.15 6.76
N ASN A 41 5.98 6.93 7.28
CA ASN A 41 7.13 6.10 6.93
C ASN A 41 7.13 5.70 5.45
N THR A 42 5.97 5.39 4.87
CA THR A 42 5.83 5.10 3.44
C THR A 42 6.18 6.33 2.60
N ASN A 43 5.68 7.51 2.98
CA ASN A 43 6.01 8.77 2.32
C ASN A 43 7.50 9.10 2.42
N GLN A 44 8.13 8.92 3.58
CA GLN A 44 9.57 9.11 3.75
C GLN A 44 10.39 8.17 2.85
N GLN A 45 9.98 6.91 2.71
CA GLN A 45 10.64 5.98 1.80
C GLN A 45 10.45 6.36 0.33
N MET A 46 9.25 6.82 -0.07
CA MET A 46 9.02 7.39 -1.40
C MET A 46 9.91 8.59 -1.68
N GLU A 47 9.99 9.53 -0.74
CA GLU A 47 10.87 10.69 -0.86
C GLU A 47 12.34 10.27 -1.01
N GLN A 48 12.81 9.31 -0.20
CA GLN A 48 14.18 8.83 -0.27
C GLN A 48 14.47 8.19 -1.63
N TYR A 49 13.54 7.41 -2.16
CA TYR A 49 13.67 6.85 -3.50
C TYR A 49 13.75 7.96 -4.55
N LEU A 50 12.79 8.89 -4.55
CA LEU A 50 12.73 9.98 -5.54
C LEU A 50 13.97 10.86 -5.50
N ARG A 51 14.53 11.16 -4.31
CA ARG A 51 15.78 11.94 -4.18
C ARG A 51 16.97 11.34 -4.95
N ALA A 52 16.98 10.03 -5.19
CA ALA A 52 18.06 9.37 -5.92
C ALA A 52 17.91 9.47 -7.46
N PHE A 53 16.70 9.68 -7.98
CA PHE A 53 16.41 9.61 -9.43
C PHE A 53 15.95 10.92 -10.05
N VAL A 54 15.33 11.79 -9.24
CA VAL A 54 14.80 13.07 -9.68
C VAL A 54 15.94 14.01 -10.08
N ASN A 55 15.70 14.78 -11.15
CA ASN A 55 16.67 15.75 -11.64
C ASN A 55 16.90 16.90 -10.64
N PHE A 56 17.99 17.66 -10.83
CA PHE A 56 18.34 18.76 -9.94
C PHE A 56 17.23 19.80 -9.75
N THR A 57 16.43 20.05 -10.79
CA THR A 57 15.31 21.01 -10.75
C THR A 57 14.01 20.45 -10.17
N GLN A 58 13.98 19.18 -9.80
CA GLN A 58 12.81 18.46 -9.29
C GLN A 58 11.57 18.53 -10.20
N SER A 59 11.78 18.58 -11.51
CA SER A 59 10.70 18.76 -12.50
C SER A 59 10.17 17.46 -13.09
N ASP A 60 10.85 16.34 -12.86
CA ASP A 60 10.57 15.03 -13.47
C ASP A 60 10.11 13.96 -12.46
N TRP A 61 9.86 14.32 -11.20
CA TRP A 61 9.47 13.37 -10.14
C TRP A 61 8.23 12.53 -10.49
N VAL A 62 7.26 13.11 -11.21
CA VAL A 62 6.06 12.41 -11.66
C VAL A 62 6.40 11.22 -12.57
N ASN A 63 7.48 11.32 -13.36
CA ASN A 63 7.91 10.23 -14.25
C ASN A 63 8.54 9.07 -13.48
N TRP A 64 9.05 9.33 -12.27
CA TRP A 64 9.69 8.34 -11.42
C TRP A 64 8.73 7.69 -10.43
N LEU A 65 7.56 8.29 -10.18
CA LEU A 65 6.54 7.74 -9.27
C LEU A 65 6.17 6.29 -9.58
N PRO A 66 5.89 5.87 -10.84
CA PRO A 66 5.50 4.49 -11.10
C PRO A 66 6.60 3.49 -10.70
N LEU A 67 7.86 3.87 -10.87
CA LEU A 67 8.99 3.01 -10.52
C LEU A 67 9.23 2.99 -9.00
N ALA A 68 9.04 4.12 -8.32
CA ALA A 68 9.10 4.22 -6.87
C ALA A 68 8.00 3.37 -6.21
N GLU A 69 6.76 3.50 -6.68
CA GLU A 69 5.63 2.69 -6.24
C GLU A 69 5.89 1.20 -6.47
N PHE A 70 6.36 0.83 -7.67
CA PHE A 70 6.72 -0.55 -7.98
C PHE A 70 7.78 -1.10 -7.03
N ALA A 71 8.84 -0.34 -6.77
CA ALA A 71 9.92 -0.75 -5.90
C ALA A 71 9.44 -0.93 -4.45
N LEU A 72 8.62 -0.02 -3.94
CA LEU A 72 8.09 -0.08 -2.58
C LEU A 72 7.07 -1.19 -2.40
N ASN A 73 6.16 -1.39 -3.36
CA ASN A 73 5.15 -2.44 -3.31
C ASN A 73 5.76 -3.84 -3.43
N ASN A 74 6.96 -3.98 -4.00
CA ASN A 74 7.64 -5.25 -4.16
C ASN A 74 8.75 -5.50 -3.12
N ARG A 75 9.03 -4.53 -2.25
CA ARG A 75 10.01 -4.69 -1.17
C ARG A 75 9.36 -5.40 0.02
N ASP A 76 10.03 -6.41 0.56
CA ASP A 76 9.56 -7.04 1.80
C ASP A 76 9.65 -6.04 2.96
N SER A 77 8.56 -5.92 3.72
CA SER A 77 8.57 -5.13 4.94
C SER A 77 9.28 -5.90 6.06
N GLU A 78 10.14 -5.23 6.81
CA GLU A 78 10.81 -5.83 7.98
C GLU A 78 9.81 -6.29 9.05
N SER A 79 8.64 -5.65 9.11
CA SER A 79 7.62 -5.94 10.12
C SER A 79 6.85 -7.23 9.85
N THR A 80 6.55 -7.52 8.59
CA THR A 80 5.68 -8.64 8.17
C THR A 80 6.42 -9.70 7.35
N GLY A 81 7.70 -9.46 7.01
CA GLY A 81 8.54 -10.36 6.23
C GLY A 81 8.07 -10.60 4.79
N MET A 82 7.12 -9.82 4.30
CA MET A 82 6.52 -9.98 2.97
C MET A 82 6.26 -8.63 2.30
N SER A 83 6.24 -8.63 0.97
CA SER A 83 5.93 -7.43 0.19
C SER A 83 4.44 -7.04 0.28
N PRO A 84 4.12 -5.72 0.25
CA PRO A 84 2.74 -5.24 0.18
C PRO A 84 1.95 -5.85 -0.98
N PHE A 85 2.59 -6.02 -2.14
CA PHE A 85 1.96 -6.66 -3.29
C PHE A 85 1.58 -8.12 -3.01
N PHE A 86 2.45 -8.88 -2.34
CA PHE A 86 2.12 -10.24 -1.95
C PHE A 86 0.98 -10.29 -0.93
N ALA A 87 0.98 -9.38 0.05
CA ALA A 87 -0.08 -9.28 1.04
C ALA A 87 -1.45 -8.95 0.41
N ASP A 88 -1.49 -8.10 -0.62
CA ASP A 88 -2.72 -7.71 -1.31
C ASP A 88 -3.18 -8.76 -2.33
N CYS A 89 -2.27 -9.23 -3.19
CA CYS A 89 -2.60 -10.07 -4.35
C CYS A 89 -2.40 -11.58 -4.12
N GLY A 90 -1.77 -11.99 -3.01
CA GLY A 90 -1.43 -13.40 -2.72
C GLY A 90 -0.39 -14.01 -3.66
N ARG A 91 0.29 -13.20 -4.47
CA ARG A 91 1.24 -13.64 -5.50
C ARG A 91 2.41 -12.66 -5.54
N ASN A 92 3.60 -13.16 -5.80
CA ASN A 92 4.77 -12.31 -5.96
C ASN A 92 4.70 -11.53 -7.27
N MET A 93 5.12 -10.27 -7.21
CA MET A 93 5.17 -9.41 -8.39
C MET A 93 6.16 -9.98 -9.40
N ARG A 94 5.76 -10.07 -10.66
CA ARG A 94 6.63 -10.57 -11.73
C ARG A 94 7.49 -9.43 -12.25
N THR A 95 8.79 -9.49 -12.00
CA THR A 95 9.77 -8.57 -12.57
C THR A 95 10.27 -9.09 -13.92
N ALA A 96 10.85 -8.23 -14.76
CA ALA A 96 11.45 -8.64 -16.04
C ALA A 96 12.60 -9.66 -15.88
N ILE A 97 13.15 -9.79 -14.67
CA ILE A 97 14.22 -10.73 -14.30
C ILE A 97 13.64 -12.00 -13.65
N SER A 98 12.33 -12.04 -13.38
CA SER A 98 11.67 -13.20 -12.78
C SER A 98 11.78 -14.41 -13.72
N THR A 99 12.64 -15.35 -13.36
CA THR A 99 12.85 -16.63 -14.07
C THR A 99 11.75 -17.65 -13.78
N ALA A 100 10.78 -17.30 -12.92
CA ALA A 100 9.61 -18.12 -12.69
C ALA A 100 8.84 -18.25 -14.01
N PRO A 101 8.58 -19.49 -14.48
CA PRO A 101 7.87 -19.69 -15.73
C PRO A 101 6.55 -18.92 -15.68
N ALA A 102 6.26 -18.16 -16.75
CA ALA A 102 4.92 -17.65 -16.92
C ALA A 102 3.95 -18.83 -16.86
N PRO A 103 2.79 -18.71 -16.18
CA PRO A 103 1.71 -19.63 -16.49
C PRO A 103 1.51 -19.53 -18.00
N GLU A 104 1.74 -20.63 -18.71
CA GLU A 104 1.83 -20.61 -20.16
C GLU A 104 0.57 -19.96 -20.72
N ALA A 105 0.76 -18.88 -21.50
CA ALA A 105 -0.35 -18.13 -22.10
C ALA A 105 -1.21 -19.00 -23.06
N GLY A 106 -0.78 -20.22 -23.36
CA GLY A 106 -1.52 -21.22 -24.14
C GLY A 106 -2.45 -22.12 -23.31
N ASN A 107 -2.44 -22.03 -21.98
CA ASN A 107 -3.29 -22.88 -21.13
C ASN A 107 -4.02 -22.10 -20.02
N VAL A 108 -4.17 -20.77 -20.18
CA VAL A 108 -5.11 -20.00 -19.37
C VAL A 108 -6.48 -20.60 -19.64
N PRO A 109 -7.08 -21.32 -18.68
CA PRO A 109 -8.42 -21.79 -18.90
C PRO A 109 -9.29 -20.54 -19.06
N ALA A 110 -10.16 -20.51 -20.08
CA ALA A 110 -11.23 -19.52 -20.18
C ALA A 110 -11.81 -19.29 -18.77
N PRO A 111 -12.25 -18.08 -18.38
CA PRO A 111 -12.61 -17.74 -17.00
C PRO A 111 -13.59 -18.73 -16.30
N ALA A 112 -14.24 -19.61 -17.07
CA ALA A 112 -15.01 -20.76 -16.61
C ALA A 112 -14.21 -22.01 -16.15
N ARG A 113 -12.88 -22.13 -16.36
CA ARG A 113 -12.09 -23.35 -16.01
C ARG A 113 -10.94 -23.13 -15.03
N VAL A 114 -10.83 -21.98 -14.36
CA VAL A 114 -10.25 -22.03 -13.00
C VAL A 114 -11.30 -22.78 -12.21
N ALA A 115 -11.00 -24.03 -11.83
CA ALA A 115 -11.99 -24.87 -11.18
C ALA A 115 -12.51 -24.13 -9.95
N ARG A 116 -13.82 -24.13 -9.70
CA ARG A 116 -14.42 -23.40 -8.57
C ARG A 116 -13.70 -23.74 -7.24
N ALA A 117 -13.26 -24.99 -7.09
CA ALA A 117 -12.42 -25.45 -6.00
C ALA A 117 -11.03 -24.79 -5.91
N GLU A 118 -10.36 -24.49 -7.04
CA GLU A 118 -9.08 -23.76 -7.05
C GLU A 118 -9.28 -22.29 -6.65
N ALA A 119 -10.39 -21.68 -7.09
CA ALA A 119 -10.75 -20.32 -6.69
C ALA A 119 -11.15 -20.24 -5.21
N ASP A 120 -11.90 -21.24 -4.71
CA ASP A 120 -12.29 -21.34 -3.31
C ASP A 120 -11.06 -21.57 -2.41
N GLN A 121 -10.13 -22.43 -2.81
CA GLN A 121 -8.87 -22.66 -2.10
C GLN A 121 -8.02 -21.37 -2.04
N PHE A 122 -7.88 -20.67 -3.17
CA PHE A 122 -7.16 -19.39 -3.19
C PHE A 122 -7.81 -18.36 -2.26
N ALA A 123 -9.14 -18.31 -2.20
CA ALA A 123 -9.85 -17.42 -1.28
C ALA A 123 -9.65 -17.81 0.19
N GLU A 124 -9.57 -19.09 0.52
CA GLU A 124 -9.22 -19.58 1.86
C GLU A 124 -7.78 -19.22 2.24
N ASP A 125 -6.84 -19.43 1.32
CA ASP A 125 -5.43 -19.10 1.52
C ASP A 125 -5.25 -17.59 1.75
N MET A 126 -5.94 -16.76 0.96
CA MET A 126 -5.96 -15.30 1.14
C MET A 126 -6.56 -14.89 2.48
N ARG A 127 -7.69 -15.48 2.89
CA ARG A 127 -8.30 -15.20 4.21
C ARG A 127 -7.33 -15.56 5.34
N ARG A 128 -6.61 -16.66 5.23
CA ARG A 128 -5.61 -17.08 6.20
C ARG A 128 -4.43 -16.10 6.25
N LEU A 129 -3.90 -15.72 5.09
CA LEU A 129 -2.81 -14.76 4.98
C LEU A 129 -3.19 -13.42 5.62
N HIS A 130 -4.36 -12.88 5.29
CA HIS A 130 -4.85 -11.63 5.87
C HIS A 130 -5.08 -11.73 7.37
N SER A 131 -5.57 -12.86 7.88
CA SER A 131 -5.70 -13.08 9.32
C SER A 131 -4.35 -13.01 10.01
N GLN A 132 -3.34 -13.73 9.50
CA GLN A 132 -2.00 -13.74 10.07
C GLN A 132 -1.36 -12.36 10.05
N LEU A 133 -1.48 -11.66 8.92
CA LEU A 133 -0.97 -10.30 8.76
C LEU A 133 -1.60 -9.33 9.76
N ASN A 134 -2.92 -9.40 9.95
CA ASN A 134 -3.63 -8.55 10.91
C ASN A 134 -3.16 -8.81 12.35
N ASP A 135 -2.92 -10.06 12.71
CA ASP A 135 -2.41 -10.43 14.04
C ASP A 135 -1.00 -9.85 14.26
N GLU A 136 -0.10 -10.01 13.28
CA GLU A 136 1.26 -9.46 13.33
C GLU A 136 1.28 -7.93 13.38
N LEU A 137 0.48 -7.26 12.55
CA LEU A 137 0.38 -5.80 12.52
C LEU A 137 -0.15 -5.26 13.85
N THR A 138 -1.15 -5.91 14.44
CA THR A 138 -1.71 -5.55 15.75
C THR A 138 -0.65 -5.67 16.84
N LEU A 139 0.14 -6.75 16.82
CA LEU A 139 1.24 -6.95 17.77
C LEU A 139 2.30 -5.84 17.65
N ILE A 140 2.69 -5.51 16.42
CA ILE A 140 3.73 -4.51 16.15
C ILE A 140 3.24 -3.11 16.55
N GLN A 141 1.98 -2.79 16.30
CA GLN A 141 1.36 -1.54 16.76
C GLN A 141 1.32 -1.45 18.29
N ALA A 142 1.02 -2.56 18.99
CA ALA A 142 1.04 -2.62 20.45
C ALA A 142 2.45 -2.41 21.02
N GLN A 143 3.47 -3.07 20.46
CA GLN A 143 4.87 -2.91 20.87
C GLN A 143 5.40 -1.48 20.68
N ARG A 144 5.01 -0.82 19.58
CA ARG A 144 5.36 0.59 19.33
C ARG A 144 4.69 1.52 20.36
N ALA A 145 3.43 1.26 20.70
CA ALA A 145 2.69 2.00 21.72
C ALA A 145 3.30 1.91 23.13
N GLU A 146 3.95 0.78 23.44
CA GLU A 146 4.64 0.57 24.71
C GLU A 146 6.00 1.29 24.75
N ARG A 147 6.76 1.29 23.64
CA ARG A 147 8.03 2.02 23.53
C ARG A 147 7.87 3.52 23.69
N ASP A 148 6.80 4.11 23.17
CA ASP A 148 6.56 5.57 23.25
C ASP A 148 6.15 6.07 24.65
N LYS A 149 5.90 5.16 25.62
CA LYS A 149 5.58 5.51 27.02
C LYS A 149 6.81 5.60 27.93
N THR A 150 7.99 5.26 27.43
CA THR A 150 9.25 5.19 28.20
C THR A 150 10.18 6.33 27.84
#